data_AF-A0A2U2CED2-F1
#
_entry.id   AF-A0A2U2CED2-F1
#
_cell.length_a   1.000
_cell.length_b   1.000
_cell.length_c   1.000
_cell.angle_alpha   90.00
_cell.angle_beta   90.00
_cell.angle_gamma   90.00
#
_symmetry.space_group_name_H-M   'P 1'
#
loop_
_entity.id
_entity.type
_entity.pdbx_description
1 polymer ?
#
loop_
_entity_poly.entity_id
_entity_poly.type
_entity_poly.pdbx_seq_one_letter_code
_entity_poly.pdbx_strand_id
1 'polypeptide(L)'
;MKSLVAIAATATVLAAPALADDHMAPMVEASDQSVANGVVSAERIVAPANGWMVVHRTDAEMAPGPVVGYAPIREGETTDVAAILTEAVEPGQMLMLMVHGEDGGMSTGVFEYTLGASEDGPVRMDGDLVMTVITAE
;
A
#
# COMPACT_ATOMS: atom_id res chain seq x y z
N MET A 1 63.51 -13.11 -38.42
CA MET A 1 63.49 -12.09 -37.34
C MET A 1 62.57 -10.95 -37.74
N LYS A 2 61.41 -10.83 -37.08
CA LYS A 2 60.59 -9.61 -36.95
C LYS A 2 59.41 -9.97 -36.05
N SER A 3 59.51 -9.51 -34.80
CA SER A 3 58.55 -9.69 -33.71
C SER A 3 57.29 -8.85 -33.92
N LEU A 4 56.14 -9.34 -33.45
CA LEU A 4 54.89 -8.58 -33.19
C LEU A 4 54.19 -9.30 -32.01
N VAL A 5 54.54 -8.95 -30.77
CA VAL A 5 53.77 -8.07 -29.86
C VAL A 5 52.35 -8.59 -29.61
N ALA A 6 52.19 -9.25 -28.45
CA ALA A 6 50.89 -9.60 -27.87
C ALA A 6 50.29 -8.36 -27.17
N ILE A 7 49.01 -8.09 -27.41
CA ILE A 7 48.22 -7.12 -26.65
C ILE A 7 47.13 -7.90 -25.94
N ALA A 8 47.26 -8.04 -24.62
CA ALA A 8 46.20 -8.51 -23.75
C ALA A 8 45.28 -7.32 -23.44
N ALA A 9 44.02 -7.37 -23.87
CA ALA A 9 43.01 -6.39 -23.50
C ALA A 9 42.29 -6.87 -22.23
N THR A 10 42.64 -6.30 -21.08
CA THR A 10 41.85 -6.43 -19.85
C THR A 10 40.62 -5.54 -19.94
N ALA A 11 39.44 -6.13 -20.05
CA ALA A 11 38.17 -5.43 -19.91
C ALA A 11 37.87 -5.22 -18.42
N THR A 12 37.98 -4.00 -17.95
CA THR A 12 37.48 -3.58 -16.64
C THR A 12 35.97 -3.47 -16.70
N VAL A 13 35.28 -4.35 -15.97
CA VAL A 13 33.85 -4.21 -15.68
C VAL A 13 33.68 -3.01 -14.74
N LEU A 14 33.09 -1.93 -15.22
CA LEU A 14 32.58 -0.86 -14.36
C LEU A 14 31.29 -1.36 -13.72
N ALA A 15 31.36 -1.75 -12.45
CA ALA A 15 30.17 -1.87 -11.62
C ALA A 15 29.65 -0.44 -11.37
N ALA A 16 28.56 -0.08 -12.04
CA ALA A 16 27.83 1.13 -11.70
C ALA A 16 27.24 0.96 -10.28
N PRO A 17 27.37 1.95 -9.38
CA PRO A 17 26.62 1.91 -8.14
C PRO A 17 25.14 2.02 -8.48
N ALA A 18 24.33 1.05 -8.03
CA ALA A 18 22.89 1.21 -8.00
C ALA A 18 22.59 2.38 -7.04
N LEU A 19 21.98 3.44 -7.57
CA LEU A 19 21.42 4.49 -6.75
C LEU A 19 20.24 3.86 -6.00
N ALA A 20 20.41 3.65 -4.69
CA ALA A 20 19.28 3.41 -3.81
C ALA A 20 18.52 4.73 -3.73
N ASP A 21 17.43 4.86 -4.49
CA ASP A 21 16.44 5.89 -4.24
C ASP A 21 15.92 5.66 -2.82
N ASP A 22 16.21 6.60 -1.92
CA ASP A 22 15.72 6.66 -0.54
C ASP A 22 14.22 7.04 -0.50
N HIS A 23 13.45 6.58 -1.48
CA HIS A 23 12.01 6.71 -1.52
C HIS A 23 11.43 5.52 -0.76
N MET A 24 10.89 5.77 0.44
CA MET A 24 10.22 4.74 1.23
C MET A 24 9.10 4.10 0.39
N ALA A 25 9.24 2.81 0.12
CA ALA A 25 8.27 2.03 -0.64
C ALA A 25 6.88 2.14 0.00
N PRO A 26 5.79 2.29 -0.79
CA PRO A 26 4.44 2.26 -0.25
C PRO A 26 4.15 1.01 0.56
N MET A 27 3.49 1.17 1.70
CA MET A 27 3.20 0.07 2.61
C MET A 27 2.11 0.39 3.62
N VAL A 28 1.54 -0.67 4.22
CA VAL A 28 0.63 -0.61 5.37
C VAL A 28 1.17 -1.53 6.46
N GLU A 29 1.33 -1.00 7.66
CA GLU A 29 1.65 -1.74 8.88
C GLU A 29 0.43 -1.66 9.81
N ALA A 30 -0.15 -2.82 10.10
CA ALA A 30 -1.27 -3.00 11.01
C ALA A 30 -1.15 -4.40 11.65
N SER A 31 -1.54 -4.52 12.91
CA SER A 31 -1.62 -5.79 13.64
C SER A 31 -3.06 -6.18 13.96
N ASP A 32 -3.27 -7.46 14.26
CA ASP A 32 -4.51 -7.96 14.87
C ASP A 32 -4.85 -7.12 16.10
N GLN A 33 -6.11 -6.75 16.22
CA GLN A 33 -6.57 -5.81 17.22
C GLN A 33 -8.07 -5.95 17.49
N SER A 34 -8.49 -5.54 18.68
CA SER A 34 -9.92 -5.43 18.95
C SER A 34 -10.52 -4.20 18.27
N VAL A 35 -11.63 -4.41 17.58
CA VAL A 35 -12.41 -3.36 16.89
C VAL A 35 -13.76 -3.11 17.57
N ALA A 36 -13.93 -3.58 18.81
CA ALA A 36 -15.18 -3.46 19.57
C ALA A 36 -15.63 -2.01 19.83
N ASN A 37 -14.72 -1.04 19.67
CA ASN A 37 -15.00 0.39 19.73
C ASN A 37 -15.47 0.98 18.38
N GLY A 38 -15.61 0.16 17.34
CA GLY A 38 -16.01 0.60 16.00
C GLY A 38 -14.89 1.27 15.21
N VAL A 39 -13.63 1.05 15.57
CA VAL A 39 -12.47 1.64 14.90
C VAL A 39 -11.46 0.53 14.58
N VAL A 40 -10.82 0.65 13.41
CA VAL A 40 -9.63 -0.12 13.06
C VAL A 40 -8.49 0.84 12.71
N SER A 41 -7.29 0.52 13.16
CA SER A 41 -6.11 1.37 12.96
C SER A 41 -4.98 0.65 12.23
N ALA A 42 -4.28 1.40 11.38
CA ALA A 42 -2.92 1.05 10.94
C ALA A 42 -1.90 1.80 11.82
N GLU A 43 -0.86 1.12 12.28
CA GLU A 43 0.22 1.77 13.01
C GLU A 43 0.96 2.76 12.11
N ARG A 44 1.16 2.40 10.83
CA ARG A 44 1.89 3.22 9.87
C ARG A 44 1.47 2.92 8.43
N ILE A 45 1.34 3.98 7.63
CA ILE A 45 1.11 3.91 6.20
C ILE A 45 2.11 4.81 5.49
N VAL A 46 2.73 4.31 4.43
CA VAL A 46 3.53 5.10 3.48
C VAL A 46 2.78 5.13 2.15
N ALA A 47 2.43 6.32 1.68
CA ALA A 47 1.68 6.51 0.44
C ALA A 47 2.48 7.35 -0.58
N PRO A 48 2.38 7.03 -1.88
CA PRO A 48 3.07 7.79 -2.93
C PRO A 48 2.40 9.13 -3.26
N ALA A 49 1.17 9.35 -2.78
CA ALA A 49 0.37 10.56 -2.95
C ALA A 49 -0.66 10.66 -1.81
N ASN A 50 -1.42 11.76 -1.77
CA ASN A 50 -2.62 11.83 -0.93
C ASN A 50 -3.65 10.79 -1.38
N GLY A 51 -4.43 10.29 -0.44
CA GLY A 51 -5.45 9.28 -0.73
C GLY A 51 -6.10 8.75 0.53
N TRP A 52 -6.36 7.45 0.55
CA TRP A 52 -7.19 6.81 1.55
C TRP A 52 -6.58 5.50 2.07
N MET A 53 -6.68 5.28 3.37
CA MET A 53 -6.70 3.94 3.93
C MET A 53 -8.13 3.42 3.81
N VAL A 54 -8.36 2.42 2.97
CA VAL A 54 -9.66 1.80 2.79
C VAL A 54 -9.67 0.44 3.47
N VAL A 55 -10.75 0.18 4.23
CA VAL A 55 -10.93 -1.06 4.97
C VAL A 55 -11.95 -1.91 4.23
N HIS A 56 -11.48 -2.99 3.63
CA HIS A 56 -12.34 -4.01 3.02
C HIS A 56 -12.59 -5.16 3.99
N ARG A 57 -13.76 -5.78 3.94
CA ARG A 57 -13.90 -7.16 4.41
C ARG A 57 -13.08 -8.09 3.52
N THR A 58 -12.51 -9.13 4.10
CA THR A 58 -11.86 -10.20 3.34
C THR A 58 -12.03 -11.53 4.05
N ASP A 59 -11.53 -12.59 3.43
CA ASP A 59 -11.65 -13.98 3.85
C ASP A 59 -10.37 -14.75 3.45
N ALA A 60 -10.43 -16.08 3.48
CA ALA A 60 -9.29 -16.95 3.18
C ALA A 60 -8.82 -16.81 1.72
N GLU A 61 -9.67 -16.32 0.83
CA GLU A 61 -9.37 -16.04 -0.57
C GLU A 61 -8.55 -14.75 -0.74
N MET A 62 -8.41 -13.94 0.32
CA MET A 62 -7.61 -12.70 0.35
C MET A 62 -8.01 -11.71 -0.76
N ALA A 63 -9.29 -11.72 -1.14
CA ALA A 63 -9.85 -10.78 -2.08
C ALA A 63 -10.49 -9.59 -1.35
N PRO A 64 -10.39 -8.36 -1.87
CA PRO A 64 -11.10 -7.22 -1.29
C PRO A 64 -12.61 -7.36 -1.52
N GLY A 65 -13.36 -7.46 -0.42
CA GLY A 65 -14.81 -7.47 -0.40
C GLY A 65 -15.41 -6.06 -0.28
N PRO A 66 -16.59 -5.91 0.34
CA PRO A 66 -17.20 -4.61 0.61
C PRO A 66 -16.32 -3.71 1.47
N VAL A 67 -16.36 -2.40 1.22
CA VAL A 67 -15.72 -1.38 2.06
C VAL A 67 -16.56 -1.18 3.33
N VAL A 68 -15.92 -1.26 4.49
CA VAL A 68 -16.53 -1.09 5.81
C VAL A 68 -15.91 0.04 6.62
N GLY A 69 -15.02 0.83 6.02
CA GLY A 69 -14.41 2.00 6.65
C GLY A 69 -13.36 2.63 5.75
N TYR A 70 -13.04 3.89 5.99
CA TYR A 70 -11.93 4.57 5.33
C TYR A 70 -11.41 5.73 6.18
N ALA A 71 -10.18 6.14 5.94
CA ALA A 71 -9.56 7.32 6.55
C ALA A 71 -8.64 8.03 5.55
N PRO A 72 -8.56 9.37 5.58
CA PRO A 72 -7.63 10.10 4.72
C PRO A 72 -6.19 9.84 5.14
N ILE A 73 -5.31 9.74 4.15
CA ILE A 73 -3.85 9.66 4.32
C ILE A 73 -3.19 10.69 3.39
N ARG A 74 -2.00 11.14 3.77
CA ARG A 74 -1.20 12.08 2.99
C ARG A 74 -0.02 11.37 2.33
N GLU A 75 0.53 12.00 1.30
CA GLU A 75 1.81 11.60 0.71
C GLU A 75 2.89 11.44 1.81
N GLY A 76 3.71 10.41 1.64
CA GLY A 76 4.74 10.01 2.59
C GLY A 76 4.18 9.20 3.76
N GLU A 77 4.81 9.33 4.92
CA GLU A 77 4.48 8.52 6.10
C GLU A 77 3.38 9.16 6.95
N THR A 78 2.32 8.42 7.25
CA THR A 78 1.30 8.74 8.25
C THR A 78 1.25 7.63 9.30
N THR A 79 1.34 7.99 10.58
CA THR A 79 1.24 7.05 11.71
C THR A 79 -0.12 7.16 12.39
N ASP A 80 -0.57 6.09 13.05
CA ASP A 80 -1.82 6.05 13.82
C ASP A 80 -3.04 6.46 12.97
N VAL A 81 -3.21 5.77 11.84
CA VAL A 81 -4.31 6.03 10.90
C VAL A 81 -5.53 5.23 11.36
N ALA A 82 -6.57 5.92 11.84
CA ALA A 82 -7.78 5.31 12.35
C ALA A 82 -8.96 5.48 11.38
N ALA A 83 -9.58 4.37 10.97
CA ALA A 83 -10.83 4.37 10.21
C ALA A 83 -12.02 4.01 11.11
N ILE A 84 -13.09 4.80 11.02
CA ILE A 84 -14.36 4.49 11.67
C ILE A 84 -15.07 3.45 10.82
N LEU A 85 -15.47 2.34 11.46
CA LEU A 85 -16.22 1.29 10.83
C LEU A 85 -17.67 1.72 10.61
N THR A 86 -18.17 1.52 9.39
CA THR A 86 -19.55 1.83 9.01
C THR A 86 -20.51 0.67 9.30
N GLU A 87 -19.97 -0.49 9.66
CA GLU A 87 -20.70 -1.71 9.97
C GLU A 87 -20.05 -2.43 11.16
N ALA A 88 -20.81 -3.29 11.84
CA ALA A 88 -20.28 -4.11 12.93
C ALA A 88 -19.30 -5.18 12.40
N VAL A 89 -18.18 -5.37 13.09
CA VAL A 89 -17.20 -6.41 12.81
C VAL A 89 -17.07 -7.29 14.04
N GLU A 90 -17.30 -8.59 13.85
CA GLU A 90 -17.22 -9.58 14.92
C GLU A 90 -15.78 -10.11 15.08
N PRO A 91 -15.38 -10.56 16.29
CA PRO A 91 -14.10 -11.24 16.48
C PRO A 91 -13.90 -12.41 15.52
N GLY A 92 -12.67 -12.56 15.03
CA GLY A 92 -12.27 -13.55 14.03
C GLY A 92 -12.54 -13.16 12.58
N GLN A 93 -13.24 -12.04 12.32
CA GLN A 93 -13.40 -11.53 10.95
C GLN A 93 -12.11 -10.85 10.48
N MET A 94 -11.80 -11.03 9.19
CA MET A 94 -10.60 -10.48 8.57
C MET A 94 -10.90 -9.15 7.87
N LEU A 95 -10.04 -8.17 8.08
CA LEU A 95 -10.10 -6.85 7.44
C LEU A 95 -8.83 -6.62 6.63
N MET A 96 -9.00 -6.15 5.41
CA MET A 96 -7.92 -5.76 4.52
C MET A 96 -7.81 -4.24 4.52
N LEU A 97 -6.69 -3.73 5.02
CA LEU A 97 -6.37 -2.30 5.01
C LEU A 97 -5.53 -2.04 3.76
N MET A 98 -6.05 -1.23 2.85
CA MET A 98 -5.47 -1.02 1.53
C MET A 98 -5.28 0.47 1.25
N VAL A 99 -4.16 0.81 0.61
CA VAL A 99 -3.91 2.17 0.12
C VAL A 99 -4.67 2.39 -1.18
N HIS A 100 -5.52 3.41 -1.19
CA HIS A 100 -6.18 3.92 -2.37
C HIS A 100 -5.68 5.34 -2.68
N GLY A 101 -5.63 5.68 -3.96
CA GLY A 101 -5.35 7.06 -4.39
C GLY A 101 -6.60 7.93 -4.30
N GLU A 102 -6.44 9.22 -4.60
CA GLU A 102 -7.52 10.20 -4.76
C GLU A 102 -7.76 10.55 -6.25
N ASP A 103 -7.08 9.84 -7.15
CA ASP A 103 -7.15 10.11 -8.58
C ASP A 103 -8.47 9.61 -9.17
N GLY A 104 -9.01 10.37 -10.13
CA GLY A 104 -10.24 10.02 -10.84
C GLY A 104 -11.51 10.45 -10.11
N GLY A 105 -11.46 10.78 -8.83
CA GLY A 105 -12.57 11.39 -8.10
C GLY A 105 -13.07 12.70 -8.75
N MET A 106 -14.34 12.99 -8.53
CA MET A 106 -14.98 14.24 -8.97
C MET A 106 -14.71 15.39 -8.01
N SER A 107 -14.38 15.10 -6.75
CA SER A 107 -14.16 16.10 -5.70
C SER A 107 -12.93 15.80 -4.84
N THR A 108 -12.00 16.76 -4.77
CA THR A 108 -10.84 16.65 -3.88
C THR A 108 -11.27 16.53 -2.40
N GLY A 109 -10.67 15.59 -1.69
CA GLY A 109 -10.90 15.32 -0.27
C GLY A 109 -12.21 14.60 0.03
N VAL A 110 -12.85 13.99 -0.97
CA VAL A 110 -14.05 13.14 -0.80
C VAL A 110 -13.72 11.75 -1.31
N PHE A 111 -13.91 10.74 -0.48
CA PHE A 111 -13.72 9.35 -0.90
C PHE A 111 -14.86 8.92 -1.81
N GLU A 112 -14.55 8.59 -3.05
CA GLU A 112 -15.50 8.27 -4.11
C GLU A 112 -15.23 6.88 -4.69
N TYR A 113 -15.38 5.85 -3.85
CA TYR A 113 -15.24 4.46 -4.29
C TYR A 113 -16.59 3.75 -4.47
N THR A 114 -16.78 3.15 -5.63
CA THR A 114 -17.82 2.14 -5.86
C THR A 114 -17.16 0.85 -6.34
N LEU A 115 -17.74 -0.32 -6.04
CA LEU A 115 -17.18 -1.60 -6.49
C LEU A 115 -17.07 -1.62 -8.03
N GLY A 116 -15.85 -1.51 -8.54
CA GLY A 116 -15.56 -1.49 -9.98
C GLY A 116 -15.41 -0.09 -10.62
N ALA A 117 -15.47 0.99 -9.84
CA ALA A 117 -15.09 2.33 -10.28
C ALA A 117 -13.57 2.43 -10.53
N SER A 118 -13.19 3.28 -11.48
CA SER A 118 -11.79 3.66 -11.72
C SER A 118 -11.32 4.74 -10.75
N GLU A 119 -12.27 5.44 -10.14
CA GLU A 119 -12.09 6.55 -9.22
C GLU A 119 -11.67 6.05 -7.84
N ASP A 120 -10.71 6.75 -7.23
CA ASP A 120 -10.12 6.41 -5.92
C ASP A 120 -9.68 4.94 -5.83
N GLY A 121 -9.08 4.45 -6.91
CA GLY A 121 -8.67 3.06 -7.05
C GLY A 121 -7.47 2.67 -6.17
N PRO A 122 -7.19 1.36 -6.04
CA PRO A 122 -6.11 0.87 -5.22
C PRO A 122 -4.73 1.21 -5.80
N VAL A 123 -3.81 1.63 -4.93
CA VAL A 123 -2.41 1.84 -5.29
C VAL A 123 -1.73 0.48 -5.48
N ARG A 124 -0.93 0.38 -6.55
CA ARG A 124 -0.14 -0.81 -6.85
C ARG A 124 1.35 -0.49 -6.91
N MET A 125 2.16 -1.34 -6.30
CA MET A 125 3.62 -1.33 -6.41
C MET A 125 4.05 -2.62 -7.11
N ASP A 126 4.78 -2.50 -8.22
CA ASP A 126 5.22 -3.65 -9.03
C ASP A 126 4.09 -4.59 -9.49
N GLY A 127 2.86 -4.07 -9.57
CA GLY A 127 1.64 -4.80 -9.95
C GLY A 127 0.81 -5.31 -8.76
N ASP A 128 1.40 -5.36 -7.57
CA ASP A 128 0.78 -5.86 -6.35
C ASP A 128 0.06 -4.76 -5.57
N LEU A 129 -1.00 -5.13 -4.85
CA LEU A 129 -1.76 -4.21 -4.01
C LEU A 129 -0.93 -3.80 -2.79
N VAL A 130 -0.96 -2.50 -2.46
CA VAL A 130 -0.36 -2.00 -1.22
C VAL A 130 -1.37 -2.17 -0.08
N MET A 131 -1.26 -3.27 0.66
CA MET A 131 -2.22 -3.66 1.70
C MET A 131 -1.58 -4.49 2.82
N THR A 132 -2.32 -4.64 3.91
CA THR A 132 -2.13 -5.69 4.91
C THR A 132 -3.50 -6.25 5.31
N VAL A 133 -3.50 -7.42 5.95
CA VAL A 133 -4.71 -8.03 6.52
C VAL A 133 -4.53 -8.24 8.00
N ILE A 134 -5.57 -7.91 8.75
CA ILE A 134 -5.66 -8.14 10.19
C ILE A 134 -6.87 -9.03 10.50
N THR A 135 -6.83 -9.65 11.66
CA THR A 135 -7.96 -10.33 12.29
C THR A 135 -8.49 -9.46 13.43
N ALA A 136 -9.80 -9.26 13.46
CA ALA A 136 -10.47 -8.61 14.60
C ALA A 136 -10.44 -9.51 15.84
N GLU A 137 -10.08 -8.95 17.01
CA GLU A 137 -10.02 -9.66 18.31
C GLU A 137 -11.19 -9.37 19.25
#